data_AF-A0A7V8J451-F1
#
_entry.id   AF-A0A7V8J451-F1
#
_cell.length_a   1.000
_cell.length_b   1.000
_cell.length_c   1.000
_cell.angle_alpha   90.00
_cell.angle_beta   90.00
_cell.angle_gamma   90.00
#
_symmetry.space_group_name_H-M   'P 1'
#
loop_
_entity.id
_entity.type
_entity.pdbx_description
1 polymer ?
#
loop_
_entity_poly.entity_id
_entity_poly.type
_entity_poly.pdbx_seq_one_letter_code
_entity_poly.pdbx_strand_id
1 'polypeptide(L)'
;MTDCVPYAIHIATGLELADVMSLAQQRGWDSEKGMNGVAAWFMLRDDLGFQITAMKQPDGRVTLKQFLPTLDATKTYIISVTNHWFTVRQGQRFDKARTHPRTEVFAYIEVQKPGSAG
;
A
#
# COMPACT_ATOMS: atom_id res chain seq x y z
N MET A 1 -12.61 5.32 4.93
CA MET A 1 -12.08 4.65 6.14
C MET A 1 -10.67 5.16 6.33
N THR A 2 -10.33 5.67 7.52
CA THR A 2 -9.07 6.40 7.75
C THR A 2 -7.88 5.47 8.02
N ASP A 3 -8.12 4.19 8.32
CA ASP A 3 -7.13 3.13 8.52
C ASP A 3 -6.64 2.46 7.21
N CYS A 4 -7.05 2.93 6.03
CA CYS A 4 -6.76 2.26 4.75
C CYS A 4 -5.26 2.05 4.51
N VAL A 5 -4.44 3.04 4.89
CA VAL A 5 -2.98 2.99 4.76
C VAL A 5 -2.36 1.96 5.73
N PRO A 6 -2.57 2.03 7.06
CA PRO A 6 -2.12 0.99 7.98
C PRO A 6 -2.60 -0.41 7.58
N TYR A 7 -3.86 -0.55 7.16
CA TYR A 7 -4.39 -1.84 6.73
C TYR A 7 -3.69 -2.39 5.49
N ALA A 8 -3.42 -1.54 4.48
CA ALA A 8 -2.66 -1.96 3.30
C ALA A 8 -1.25 -2.46 3.67
N ILE A 9 -0.58 -1.75 4.59
CA ILE A 9 0.76 -2.12 5.08
C ILE A 9 0.71 -3.44 5.85
N HIS A 10 -0.25 -3.61 6.75
CA HIS A 10 -0.49 -4.88 7.46
C HIS A 10 -0.60 -6.06 6.49
N ILE A 11 -1.45 -5.95 5.45
CA ILE A 11 -1.60 -7.03 4.46
C ILE A 11 -0.32 -7.26 3.66
N ALA A 12 0.37 -6.20 3.26
CA ALA A 12 1.56 -6.26 2.41
C ALA A 12 2.76 -6.87 3.14
N THR A 13 2.89 -6.58 4.43
CA THR A 13 4.03 -6.99 5.26
C THR A 13 3.76 -8.28 6.03
N GLY A 14 2.50 -8.56 6.37
CA GLY A 14 2.11 -9.66 7.25
C GLY A 14 2.33 -9.38 8.74
N LEU A 15 2.77 -8.17 9.11
CA LEU A 15 2.89 -7.74 10.51
C LEU A 15 1.52 -7.55 11.14
N GLU A 16 1.42 -7.65 12.47
CA GLU A 16 0.15 -7.43 13.17
C GLU A 16 -0.39 -6.01 12.95
N LEU A 17 -1.70 -5.88 12.71
CA LEU A 17 -2.32 -4.59 12.41
C LEU A 17 -2.14 -3.58 13.55
N ALA A 18 -2.19 -4.06 14.81
CA ALA A 18 -2.01 -3.21 15.98
C ALA A 18 -0.62 -2.54 15.98
N ASP A 19 0.43 -3.30 15.70
CA ASP A 19 1.80 -2.79 15.64
C ASP A 19 1.98 -1.77 14.51
N VAL A 20 1.41 -2.09 13.33
CA VAL A 20 1.42 -1.17 12.18
C VAL A 20 0.67 0.13 12.50
N MET A 21 -0.46 0.07 13.21
CA MET A 21 -1.20 1.26 13.62
C MET A 21 -0.43 2.11 14.64
N SER A 22 0.25 1.48 15.61
CA SER A 22 1.09 2.20 16.57
C SER A 22 2.24 2.94 15.88
N LEU A 23 2.90 2.31 14.91
CA LEU A 23 3.94 2.97 14.11
C LEU A 23 3.37 4.08 13.23
N ALA A 24 2.22 3.84 12.61
CA ALA A 24 1.56 4.84 11.78
C ALA A 24 1.22 6.11 12.60
N GLN A 25 0.74 5.95 13.83
CA GLN A 25 0.47 7.06 14.75
C GLN A 25 1.73 7.88 15.03
N GLN A 26 2.89 7.24 15.26
CA GLN A 26 4.17 7.94 15.47
C GLN A 26 4.61 8.73 14.23
N ARG A 27 4.23 8.27 13.03
CA ARG A 27 4.48 8.92 11.74
C ARG A 27 3.38 9.89 11.30
N GLY A 28 2.46 10.24 12.20
CA GLY A 28 1.43 11.26 11.97
C GLY A 28 0.15 10.75 11.29
N TRP A 29 -0.13 9.44 11.34
CA TRP A 29 -1.48 8.93 11.06
C TRP A 29 -2.44 9.43 12.13
N ASP A 30 -3.58 9.91 11.68
CA ASP A 30 -4.67 10.41 12.52
C ASP A 30 -5.99 9.70 12.16
N SER A 31 -6.81 9.40 13.15
CA SER A 31 -8.04 8.64 12.96
C SER A 31 -9.12 9.38 12.17
N GLU A 32 -9.01 10.69 12.00
CA GLU A 32 -9.92 11.52 11.20
C GLU A 32 -9.31 11.88 9.84
N LYS A 33 -8.02 12.18 9.80
CA LYS A 33 -7.31 12.70 8.62
C LYS A 33 -6.57 11.63 7.82
N GLY A 34 -6.40 10.43 8.37
CA GLY A 34 -5.64 9.34 7.76
C GLY A 34 -4.13 9.61 7.80
N MET A 35 -3.41 9.09 6.81
CA MET A 35 -1.95 9.22 6.71
C MET A 35 -1.52 9.62 5.30
N ASN A 36 -0.49 10.44 5.21
CA ASN A 36 0.14 10.81 3.95
C ASN A 36 0.88 9.61 3.34
N GLY A 37 0.71 9.38 2.04
CA GLY A 37 1.41 8.30 1.31
C GLY A 37 2.94 8.38 1.39
N VAL A 38 3.54 9.57 1.50
CA VAL A 38 4.99 9.74 1.72
C VAL A 38 5.40 9.24 3.09
N ALA A 39 4.60 9.52 4.13
CA ALA A 39 4.86 9.01 5.48
C ALA A 39 4.72 7.48 5.51
N ALA A 40 3.73 6.93 4.80
CA ALA A 40 3.54 5.49 4.65
C ALA A 40 4.74 4.81 3.97
N TRP A 41 5.28 5.46 2.94
CA TRP A 41 6.48 4.99 2.23
C TRP A 41 7.71 4.98 3.14
N PHE A 42 7.94 6.05 3.90
CA PHE A 42 9.02 6.09 4.89
C PHE A 42 8.84 5.04 5.98
N MET A 43 7.60 4.81 6.43
CA MET A 43 7.33 3.79 7.44
C MET A 43 7.70 2.38 6.96
N LEU A 44 7.37 2.04 5.72
CA LEU A 44 7.74 0.76 5.12
C LEU A 44 9.27 0.58 5.03
N ARG A 45 9.99 1.61 4.60
CA ARG A 45 11.44 1.53 4.35
C ARG A 45 12.27 1.67 5.63
N ASP A 46 12.03 2.73 6.39
CA ASP A 46 12.92 3.16 7.48
C ASP A 46 12.54 2.53 8.82
N ASP A 47 11.24 2.38 9.11
CA ASP A 47 10.80 1.81 10.39
C ASP A 47 10.65 0.30 10.33
N LEU A 48 10.16 -0.24 9.20
CA LEU A 48 9.90 -1.67 9.03
C LEU A 48 11.01 -2.42 8.29
N GLY A 49 11.97 -1.71 7.68
CA GLY A 49 13.12 -2.32 6.98
C GLY A 49 12.76 -3.11 5.71
N PHE A 50 11.58 -2.87 5.12
CA PHE A 50 11.20 -3.54 3.87
C PHE A 50 11.94 -2.93 2.68
N GLN A 51 12.31 -3.79 1.73
CA GLN A 51 12.76 -3.33 0.42
C GLN A 51 11.53 -2.94 -0.39
N ILE A 52 11.47 -1.70 -0.84
CA ILE A 52 10.34 -1.19 -1.63
C ILE A 52 10.85 -0.40 -2.83
N THR A 53 10.07 -0.37 -3.91
CA THR A 53 10.37 0.55 -5.00
C THR A 53 10.09 1.99 -4.60
N ALA A 54 10.65 2.94 -5.34
CA ALA A 54 10.11 4.30 -5.34
C ALA A 54 8.60 4.26 -5.64
N MET A 55 7.87 5.26 -5.14
CA MET A 55 6.46 5.43 -5.47
C MET A 55 6.33 5.73 -6.96
N LYS A 56 5.72 4.81 -7.71
CA LYS A 56 5.56 4.91 -9.16
C LYS A 56 4.16 5.38 -9.52
N GLN A 57 4.04 6.14 -10.60
CA GLN A 57 2.76 6.39 -11.25
C GLN A 57 2.62 5.44 -12.45
N PRO A 58 1.40 5.03 -12.82
CA PRO A 58 1.17 4.34 -14.08
C PRO A 58 1.45 5.29 -15.27
N ASP A 59 1.76 4.70 -16.43
CA ASP A 59 1.99 5.46 -17.67
C ASP A 59 0.66 6.03 -18.18
N GLY A 60 0.36 7.25 -17.74
CA GLY A 60 -0.90 7.93 -18.04
C GLY A 60 -2.05 7.54 -17.12
N ARG A 61 -3.24 8.05 -17.44
CA ARG A 61 -4.45 7.77 -16.65
C ARG A 61 -4.96 6.37 -16.94
N VAL A 62 -4.90 5.51 -15.93
CA VAL A 62 -5.40 4.13 -16.02
C VAL A 62 -6.37 3.84 -14.88
N THR A 63 -7.44 3.12 -15.21
CA THR A 63 -8.39 2.63 -14.20
C THR A 63 -7.87 1.36 -13.55
N LEU A 64 -8.38 1.04 -12.36
CA LEU A 64 -8.10 -0.24 -11.69
C LEU A 64 -8.37 -1.46 -12.58
N LYS A 65 -9.45 -1.43 -13.36
CA LYS A 65 -9.79 -2.52 -14.30
C LYS A 65 -8.68 -2.76 -15.33
N GLN A 66 -8.02 -1.69 -15.79
CA GLN A 66 -6.93 -1.76 -16.76
C GLN A 66 -5.59 -2.07 -16.11
N PHE A 67 -5.35 -1.55 -14.91
CA PHE A 67 -4.07 -1.65 -14.21
C PHE A 67 -3.85 -3.00 -13.53
N LEU A 68 -4.86 -3.55 -12.84
CA LEU A 68 -4.69 -4.78 -12.06
C LEU A 68 -4.18 -5.98 -12.90
N PRO A 69 -4.64 -6.20 -14.15
CA PRO A 69 -4.12 -7.28 -14.99
C PRO A 69 -2.67 -7.11 -15.44
N THR A 70 -2.05 -5.92 -15.33
CA THR A 70 -0.66 -5.69 -15.73
C THR A 70 0.34 -5.96 -14.60
N LEU A 71 -0.14 -6.24 -13.39
CA LEU A 71 0.69 -6.55 -12.25
C LEU A 71 1.23 -7.98 -12.32
N ASP A 72 2.46 -8.17 -11.87
CA ASP A 72 3.02 -9.51 -11.69
C ASP A 72 2.29 -10.21 -10.54
N ALA A 73 1.54 -11.27 -10.85
CA ALA A 73 0.73 -12.00 -9.89
C ALA A 73 1.55 -12.75 -8.82
N THR A 74 2.88 -12.77 -8.91
CA THR A 74 3.75 -13.36 -7.87
C THR A 74 4.18 -12.35 -6.81
N LYS A 75 3.96 -11.05 -7.05
CA LYS A 75 4.48 -9.95 -6.23
C LYS A 75 3.43 -9.34 -5.31
N THR A 76 3.90 -8.43 -4.46
CA THR A 76 3.06 -7.63 -3.56
C THR A 76 3.15 -6.17 -3.95
N TYR A 77 1.98 -5.53 -4.07
CA TYR A 77 1.85 -4.12 -4.41
C TYR A 77 0.91 -3.43 -3.43
N ILE A 78 1.27 -2.22 -3.02
CA ILE A 78 0.34 -1.27 -2.39
C ILE A 78 -0.08 -0.28 -3.47
N ILE A 79 -1.39 -0.10 -3.64
CA ILE A 79 -1.98 0.75 -4.68
C ILE A 79 -2.70 1.92 -4.02
N SER A 80 -2.32 3.13 -4.43
CA SER A 80 -2.95 4.38 -4.06
C SER A 80 -3.92 4.81 -5.15
N VAL A 81 -5.18 5.01 -4.77
CA VAL A 81 -6.22 5.64 -5.57
C VAL A 81 -6.74 6.90 -4.86
N THR A 82 -7.75 7.56 -5.40
CA THR A 82 -8.37 8.73 -4.75
C THR A 82 -8.87 8.40 -3.35
N ASN A 83 -8.24 9.02 -2.35
CA ASN A 83 -8.59 8.94 -0.93
C ASN A 83 -8.58 7.52 -0.34
N HIS A 84 -7.88 6.57 -0.97
CA HIS A 84 -7.85 5.19 -0.49
C HIS A 84 -6.62 4.42 -0.94
N TRP A 85 -6.14 3.54 -0.07
CA TRP A 85 -5.02 2.63 -0.31
C TRP A 85 -5.47 1.19 -0.08
N PHE A 86 -4.97 0.28 -0.90
CA PHE A 86 -5.22 -1.15 -0.73
C PHE A 86 -4.07 -1.99 -1.28
N THR A 87 -4.06 -3.28 -0.94
CA THR A 87 -2.97 -4.19 -1.29
C THR A 87 -3.40 -5.21 -2.31
N VAL A 88 -2.52 -5.51 -3.27
CA VAL A 88 -2.57 -6.71 -4.11
C VAL A 88 -1.40 -7.58 -3.72
N ARG A 89 -1.66 -8.76 -3.16
CA ARG A 89 -0.62 -9.71 -2.75
C ARG A 89 -0.84 -11.01 -3.49
N GLN A 90 0.15 -11.43 -4.27
CA GLN A 90 0.10 -12.66 -5.05
C GLN A 90 -1.14 -12.74 -5.95
N GLY A 91 -1.44 -11.65 -6.66
CA GLY A 91 -2.61 -11.53 -7.53
C GLY A 91 -3.95 -11.36 -6.80
N GLN A 92 -4.00 -11.53 -5.48
CA GLN A 92 -5.22 -11.34 -4.69
C GLN A 92 -5.34 -9.90 -4.19
N ARG A 93 -6.51 -9.31 -4.40
CA ARG A 93 -6.83 -7.95 -3.94
C ARG A 93 -7.42 -7.96 -2.53
N PHE A 94 -6.84 -7.15 -1.66
CA PHE A 94 -7.27 -6.93 -0.28
C PHE A 94 -7.68 -5.48 -0.10
N ASP A 95 -8.98 -5.23 -0.27
CA ASP A 95 -9.54 -3.88 -0.28
C ASP A 95 -10.84 -3.83 0.53
N LYS A 96 -10.75 -3.28 1.75
CA LYS A 96 -11.89 -3.07 2.66
C LYS A 96 -12.96 -2.13 2.07
N ALA A 97 -12.56 -1.15 1.26
CA ALA A 97 -13.48 -0.15 0.71
C ALA A 97 -14.19 -0.64 -0.56
N ARG A 98 -13.80 -1.81 -1.11
CA ARG A 98 -14.33 -2.36 -2.37
C ARG A 98 -14.30 -1.32 -3.49
N THR A 99 -13.15 -0.67 -3.69
CA THR A 99 -12.98 0.43 -4.65
C THR A 99 -13.49 0.04 -6.04
N HIS A 100 -14.25 0.94 -6.65
CA HIS A 100 -14.87 0.70 -7.93
C HIS A 100 -13.81 0.46 -9.04
N PRO A 101 -13.99 -0.52 -9.95
CA PRO A 101 -12.98 -0.82 -10.98
C PRO A 101 -12.65 0.33 -11.95
N ARG A 102 -13.50 1.36 -12.03
CA ARG A 102 -13.25 2.57 -12.84
C ARG A 102 -12.45 3.66 -12.12
N THR A 103 -12.12 3.46 -10.84
CA THR A 103 -11.29 4.42 -10.11
C THR A 103 -9.88 4.45 -10.70
N GLU A 104 -9.33 5.65 -10.86
CA GLU A 104 -7.99 5.86 -11.39
C GLU A 104 -6.92 5.47 -10.37
N VAL A 105 -5.84 4.86 -10.85
CA VAL A 105 -4.65 4.58 -10.05
C VAL A 105 -3.77 5.84 -10.06
N PHE A 106 -3.47 6.36 -8.88
CA PHE A 106 -2.56 7.49 -8.74
C PHE A 106 -1.11 7.06 -8.59
N ALA A 107 -0.87 6.09 -7.73
CA ALA A 107 0.46 5.59 -7.47
C ALA A 107 0.43 4.14 -7.01
N TYR A 108 1.57 3.48 -7.11
CA TYR A 108 1.77 2.15 -6.57
C TYR A 108 3.22 1.96 -6.10
N ILE A 109 3.40 1.03 -5.18
CA ILE A 109 4.69 0.63 -4.61
C ILE A 109 4.75 -0.89 -4.68
N GLU A 110 5.83 -1.44 -5.24
CA GLU A 110 6.14 -2.86 -5.09
C GLU A 110 6.83 -3.06 -3.74
N VAL A 111 6.29 -3.98 -2.93
CA VAL A 111 6.82 -4.33 -1.62
C VAL A 111 7.52 -5.69 -1.73
N GLN A 112 8.80 -5.70 -1.37
CA GLN A 112 9.64 -6.89 -1.35
C GLN A 112 9.91 -7.24 0.12
N LYS A 113 10.02 -8.54 0.40
CA LYS A 113 10.31 -9.01 1.76
C LYS A 113 11.60 -8.33 2.27
N PRO A 114 11.74 -8.14 3.60
CA PRO A 114 13.01 -7.73 4.17
C PRO A 114 14.07 -8.71 3.66
N GLY A 115 15.15 -8.20 3.07
CA GLY A 115 16.26 -9.05 2.67
C GLY A 115 16.66 -9.87 3.89
N SER A 116 16.57 -11.19 3.80
CA SER A 116 17.19 -12.03 4.81
C SER A 116 18.67 -11.69 4.74
N ALA A 117 19.19 -10.99 5.75
CA ALA A 117 20.62 -10.94 5.96
C ALA A 117 21.03 -12.40 6.18
N GLY A 118 21.57 -13.02 5.12
CA GLY A 118 22.20 -14.33 5.18
C GLY A 118 23.53 -14.24 5.91
#